data_AF-A0A0K0DH55-F1
#
_entry.id   AF-A0A0K0DH55-F1
#
_cell.length_a   1.000
_cell.length_b   1.000
_cell.length_c   1.000
_cell.angle_alpha   90.00
_cell.angle_beta   90.00
_cell.angle_gamma   90.00
#
_symmetry.space_group_name_H-M   'P 1'
#
loop_
_entity.id
_entity.type
_entity.pdbx_description
1 polymer ?
#
loop_
_entity_poly.entity_id
_entity_poly.type
_entity_poly.pdbx_seq_one_letter_code
_entity_poly.pdbx_strand_id
1 'polypeptide(L)'
;MAAVHEFDGGLLLCASSSVFLAKNTHDRLSVNGSFTSKGVLRSILSTNGLVRGDVEHLSNPTTVDADVQILCSTISNCQSLLAVGTSEKVVIILEVRTLTMRRSFRVPKAPTSITFDKDDSHIVVGDRAGHVRRYTVEPSEKCGYMDMNGGDSIVIEWDMESGKAVSQSGKLDEQPVRRIIVIEKVDETFFVVAAAGPTLHVLDKRLQSVTSIKISQTIMDIAFVDGSLIGVSKFGPFDGTSSAIEIPNEIYQALLLSKDPISNYFKNVVHQNTLDYYKRKAEKLGSIKVNLKRKRKAANLLGEVEDEKRFT
;
A
#
# COMPACT_ATOMS: atom_id res chain seq x y z
N MET A 1 3.23 -0.48 6.60
CA MET A 1 1.93 -0.53 7.29
C MET A 1 1.76 -1.92 7.85
N ALA A 2 0.89 -2.11 8.84
CA ALA A 2 0.40 -3.44 9.19
C ALA A 2 -1.07 -3.54 8.80
N ALA A 3 -1.49 -4.68 8.27
CA ALA A 3 -2.88 -5.00 7.96
C ALA A 3 -3.22 -6.39 8.48
N VAL A 4 -4.49 -6.59 8.87
CA VAL A 4 -4.98 -7.85 9.43
C VAL A 4 -6.29 -8.24 8.74
N HIS A 5 -6.44 -9.53 8.45
CA HIS A 5 -7.64 -10.11 7.84
C HIS A 5 -8.00 -11.42 8.53
N GLU A 6 -9.28 -11.71 8.62
CA GLU A 6 -9.79 -13.04 8.97
C GLU A 6 -9.57 -13.99 7.78
N PHE A 7 -9.11 -15.21 8.04
CA PHE A 7 -9.04 -16.24 7.01
C PHE A 7 -9.01 -17.65 7.62
N ASP A 8 -10.00 -18.47 7.28
CA ASP A 8 -10.07 -19.90 7.64
C ASP A 8 -9.96 -20.15 9.15
N GLY A 9 -10.61 -19.31 9.97
CA GLY A 9 -10.52 -19.37 11.44
C GLY A 9 -9.16 -18.95 12.00
N GLY A 10 -8.34 -18.30 11.18
CA GLY A 10 -7.04 -17.74 11.54
C GLY A 10 -6.92 -16.27 11.16
N LEU A 11 -5.69 -15.75 11.26
CA LEU A 11 -5.35 -14.39 10.89
C LEU A 11 -4.36 -14.39 9.73
N LEU A 12 -4.61 -13.53 8.76
CA LEU A 12 -3.65 -13.16 7.75
C LEU A 12 -3.10 -11.77 8.09
N LEU A 13 -1.81 -11.70 8.39
CA LEU A 13 -1.11 -10.49 8.81
C LEU A 13 -0.16 -10.02 7.71
N CYS A 14 -0.36 -8.81 7.21
CA CYS A 14 0.59 -8.17 6.32
C CYS A 14 1.37 -7.13 7.12
N ALA A 15 2.68 -7.25 7.24
CA ALA A 15 3.51 -6.33 8.01
C ALA A 15 4.88 -6.16 7.36
N SER A 16 5.36 -4.91 7.32
CA SER A 16 6.60 -4.55 6.62
C SER A 16 6.58 -5.09 5.18
N SER A 17 7.51 -5.94 4.76
CA SER A 17 7.54 -6.55 3.44
C SER A 17 6.89 -7.94 3.35
N SER A 18 6.28 -8.42 4.43
CA SER A 18 5.90 -9.83 4.62
C SER A 18 4.40 -10.02 4.82
N VAL A 19 3.92 -11.19 4.40
CA VAL A 19 2.59 -11.71 4.69
C VAL A 19 2.76 -12.97 5.52
N PHE A 20 1.98 -13.11 6.59
CA PHE A 20 1.98 -14.27 7.48
C PHE A 20 0.56 -14.85 7.53
N LEU A 21 0.45 -16.14 7.27
CA LEU A 21 -0.74 -16.92 7.55
C LEU A 21 -0.58 -17.53 8.94
N ALA A 22 -1.35 -17.04 9.90
CA ALA A 22 -1.27 -17.45 11.30
C ALA A 22 -2.57 -18.11 11.76
N LYS A 23 -2.47 -19.19 12.55
CA LYS A 23 -3.61 -19.72 13.30
C LYS A 23 -3.63 -19.13 14.70
N ASN A 24 -4.82 -18.76 15.16
CA ASN A 24 -5.03 -18.34 16.53
C ASN A 24 -5.49 -19.54 17.37
N THR A 25 -4.73 -19.89 18.39
CA THR A 25 -5.09 -20.94 19.34
C THR A 25 -4.78 -20.47 20.74
N HIS A 26 -5.81 -20.36 21.60
CA HIS A 26 -5.66 -20.05 23.03
C HIS A 26 -4.74 -18.84 23.30
N ASP A 27 -5.09 -17.68 22.75
CA ASP A 27 -4.37 -16.40 22.89
C ASP A 27 -2.94 -16.38 22.33
N ARG A 28 -2.57 -17.36 21.50
CA ARG A 28 -1.27 -17.43 20.85
C ARG A 28 -1.40 -17.63 19.35
N LEU A 29 -0.62 -16.86 18.60
CA LEU A 29 -0.48 -17.05 17.15
C LEU A 29 0.62 -18.07 16.82
N SER A 30 0.36 -18.89 15.81
CA SER A 30 1.33 -19.78 15.19
C SER A 30 1.38 -19.54 13.69
N VAL A 31 2.57 -19.35 13.12
CA VAL A 31 2.74 -19.11 11.68
C VAL A 31 2.74 -20.44 10.92
N ASN A 32 1.83 -20.59 9.97
CA ASN A 32 1.72 -21.76 9.09
C ASN A 32 2.26 -21.50 7.68
N GLY A 33 2.36 -20.25 7.28
CA GLY A 33 2.88 -19.85 5.99
C GLY A 33 3.38 -18.42 6.03
N SER A 34 4.39 -18.12 5.21
CA SER A 34 4.86 -16.74 5.03
C SER A 34 5.27 -16.47 3.59
N PHE A 35 5.14 -15.21 3.19
CA PHE A 35 5.58 -14.71 1.90
C PHE A 35 6.30 -13.39 2.08
N THR A 36 7.34 -13.13 1.26
CA THR A 36 8.04 -11.85 1.23
C THR A 36 7.99 -11.20 -0.15
N SER A 37 7.53 -9.96 -0.19
CA SER A 37 7.46 -9.16 -1.42
C SER A 37 8.84 -8.79 -1.99
N LYS A 38 9.90 -8.80 -1.16
CA LYS A 38 11.27 -8.45 -1.58
C LYS A 38 11.76 -9.32 -2.74
N GLY A 39 11.50 -10.64 -2.70
CA GLY A 39 11.94 -11.58 -3.74
C GLY A 39 11.26 -11.32 -5.09
N VAL A 40 9.94 -11.10 -5.06
CA VAL A 40 9.15 -10.79 -6.27
C VAL A 40 9.60 -9.49 -6.91
N LEU A 41 9.81 -8.44 -6.11
CA LEU A 41 10.20 -7.13 -6.63
C LEU A 41 11.58 -7.14 -7.28
N ARG A 42 12.54 -7.90 -6.74
CA ARG A 42 13.85 -8.09 -7.38
C ARG A 42 13.69 -8.69 -8.78
N SER A 43 12.82 -9.68 -8.97
CA SER A 43 12.57 -10.29 -10.28
C SER A 43 11.94 -9.29 -11.28
N ILE A 44 10.94 -8.52 -10.85
CA ILE A 44 10.26 -7.52 -11.69
C ILE A 44 11.20 -6.36 -12.07
N LEU A 45 12.07 -5.94 -11.14
CA LEU A 45 13.03 -4.87 -11.40
C LEU A 45 14.14 -5.33 -12.35
N SER A 46 14.64 -6.56 -12.19
CA SER A 46 15.71 -7.11 -13.04
C SER A 46 15.27 -7.37 -14.49
N THR A 47 14.03 -7.78 -14.72
CA THR A 47 13.50 -8.08 -16.07
C THR A 47 13.31 -6.84 -16.94
N ASN A 48 13.19 -5.64 -16.35
CA ASN A 48 13.06 -4.38 -17.08
C ASN A 48 14.42 -3.73 -17.44
N GLY A 49 15.54 -4.38 -17.13
CA GLY A 49 16.90 -3.92 -17.48
C GLY A 49 17.39 -4.28 -18.88
N LEU A 50 16.55 -4.93 -19.70
CA LEU A 50 16.87 -5.34 -21.08
C LEU A 50 16.07 -4.50 -22.10
N VAL A 51 16.20 -3.17 -22.01
CA VAL A 51 15.89 -2.27 -23.12
C VAL A 51 17.19 -1.54 -23.48
N ARG A 52 17.70 -1.90 -24.66
CA ARG A 52 18.77 -1.28 -25.46
C ARG A 52 19.00 0.23 -25.16
N GLY A 53 20.25 0.58 -24.85
CA GLY A 53 20.79 1.93 -25.07
C GLY A 53 21.55 2.52 -23.87
N ASP A 54 22.86 2.60 -24.01
CA ASP A 54 23.84 3.38 -23.23
C ASP A 54 24.21 2.87 -21.83
N VAL A 55 25.29 2.09 -21.82
CA VAL A 55 26.16 1.83 -20.67
C VAL A 55 26.84 3.14 -20.28
N GLU A 56 26.46 3.73 -19.15
CA GLU A 56 27.38 4.54 -18.34
C GLU A 56 26.91 4.57 -16.87
N HIS A 57 27.69 3.89 -16.03
CA HIS A 57 27.75 3.97 -14.56
C HIS A 57 26.45 3.82 -13.74
N LEU A 58 25.92 2.59 -13.70
CA LEU A 58 25.21 2.09 -12.53
C LEU A 58 26.25 1.74 -11.44
N SER A 59 26.33 2.60 -10.43
CA SER A 59 27.01 2.29 -9.19
C SER A 59 26.31 1.12 -8.48
N ASN A 60 27.07 0.04 -8.25
CA ASN A 60 26.90 -1.05 -7.28
C ASN A 60 25.52 -1.75 -7.16
N PRO A 61 25.45 -3.08 -7.38
CA PRO A 61 24.24 -3.89 -7.18
C PRO A 61 23.79 -4.05 -5.70
N THR A 62 24.48 -3.42 -4.74
CA THR A 62 24.25 -3.56 -3.30
C THR A 62 23.17 -2.65 -2.71
N THR A 63 22.50 -1.81 -3.51
CA THR A 63 21.50 -0.84 -3.01
C THR A 63 20.04 -1.30 -3.06
N VAL A 64 19.75 -2.53 -3.49
CA VAL A 64 18.37 -3.08 -3.54
C VAL A 64 18.00 -3.84 -2.24
N ASP A 65 18.36 -3.25 -1.10
CA ASP A 65 17.65 -3.49 0.16
C ASP A 65 16.76 -2.27 0.47
N ALA A 66 16.01 -1.84 -0.56
CA ALA A 66 14.96 -0.87 -0.37
C ALA A 66 14.02 -1.39 0.71
N ASP A 67 13.66 -0.51 1.65
CA ASP A 67 12.61 -0.70 2.65
C ASP A 67 11.25 -0.87 1.95
N VAL A 68 11.06 -1.99 1.26
CA VAL A 68 9.78 -2.36 0.66
C VAL A 68 8.79 -2.50 1.81
N GLN A 69 7.67 -1.81 1.70
CA GLN A 69 6.58 -1.88 2.65
C GLN A 69 5.32 -2.30 1.91
N ILE A 70 4.58 -3.25 2.45
CA ILE A 70 3.18 -3.46 2.15
C ILE A 70 2.43 -2.28 2.76
N LEU A 71 1.63 -1.62 1.91
CA LEU A 71 0.90 -0.41 2.22
C LEU A 71 -0.60 -0.64 2.34
N CYS A 72 -1.13 -1.67 1.70
CA CYS A 72 -2.52 -2.08 1.82
C CYS A 72 -2.66 -3.54 1.37
N SER A 73 -3.68 -4.22 1.85
CA SER A 73 -4.03 -5.57 1.43
C SER A 73 -5.52 -5.83 1.57
N THR A 74 -6.00 -6.85 0.87
CA THR A 74 -7.40 -7.29 0.89
C THR A 74 -7.51 -8.74 0.42
N ILE A 75 -8.52 -9.45 0.92
CA ILE A 75 -8.86 -10.82 0.53
C ILE A 75 -10.04 -10.77 -0.44
N SER A 76 -10.05 -11.64 -1.46
CA SER A 76 -11.17 -11.81 -2.39
C SER A 76 -12.44 -12.28 -1.68
N ASN A 77 -13.62 -11.99 -2.23
CA ASN A 77 -14.90 -12.40 -1.65
C ASN A 77 -15.01 -13.92 -1.48
N CYS A 78 -14.50 -14.70 -2.44
CA CYS A 78 -14.45 -16.16 -2.37
C CYS A 78 -13.31 -16.71 -1.49
N GLN A 79 -12.55 -15.84 -0.82
CA GLN A 79 -11.41 -16.19 0.04
C GLN A 79 -10.37 -17.11 -0.63
N SER A 80 -10.12 -16.96 -1.93
CA SER A 80 -9.07 -17.72 -2.63
C SER A 80 -7.82 -16.88 -2.91
N LEU A 81 -7.96 -15.56 -2.99
CA LEU A 81 -6.88 -14.66 -3.35
C LEU A 81 -6.62 -13.61 -2.27
N LEU A 82 -5.36 -13.21 -2.17
CA LEU A 82 -4.91 -12.05 -1.43
C LEU A 82 -4.24 -11.08 -2.40
N ALA A 83 -4.69 -9.82 -2.41
CA ALA A 83 -4.00 -8.75 -3.12
C ALA A 83 -3.26 -7.85 -2.13
N VAL A 84 -1.99 -7.54 -2.43
CA VAL A 84 -1.14 -6.65 -1.62
C VAL A 84 -0.54 -5.54 -2.48
N GLY A 85 -0.67 -4.30 -2.02
CA GLY A 85 -0.05 -3.12 -2.62
C GLY A 85 1.23 -2.71 -1.90
N THR A 86 2.29 -2.42 -2.63
CA THR A 86 3.64 -2.14 -2.08
C THR A 86 4.11 -0.70 -2.30
N SER A 87 5.08 -0.25 -1.50
CA SER A 87 5.73 1.06 -1.63
C SER A 87 6.46 1.25 -2.96
N GLU A 88 6.85 0.15 -3.61
CA GLU A 88 7.47 0.13 -4.94
C GLU A 88 6.46 0.24 -6.08
N LYS A 89 5.21 0.62 -5.77
CA LYS A 89 4.15 0.82 -6.75
C LYS A 89 3.84 -0.46 -7.54
N VAL A 90 3.92 -1.59 -6.85
CA VAL A 90 3.58 -2.91 -7.39
C VAL A 90 2.44 -3.46 -6.58
N VAL A 91 1.47 -4.03 -7.29
CA VAL A 91 0.46 -4.90 -6.71
C VAL A 91 0.85 -6.35 -6.98
N ILE A 92 0.70 -7.19 -5.97
CA ILE A 92 0.96 -8.63 -6.03
C ILE A 92 -0.33 -9.35 -5.64
N ILE A 93 -0.74 -10.32 -6.43
CA ILE A 93 -1.88 -11.20 -6.18
C ILE A 93 -1.31 -12.58 -5.84
N LEU A 94 -1.67 -13.08 -4.66
CA LEU A 94 -1.29 -14.39 -4.13
C LEU A 94 -2.51 -15.29 -4.05
N GLU A 95 -2.31 -16.59 -4.22
CA GLU A 95 -3.22 -17.60 -3.69
C GLU A 95 -3.13 -17.57 -2.16
N VAL A 96 -4.25 -17.40 -1.46
CA VAL A 96 -4.23 -17.09 -0.03
C VAL A 96 -3.76 -18.26 0.84
N ARG A 97 -4.15 -19.50 0.49
CA ARG A 97 -3.85 -20.71 1.29
C ARG A 97 -2.38 -21.09 1.23
N THR A 98 -1.75 -20.90 0.08
CA THR A 98 -0.37 -21.29 -0.19
C THR A 98 0.59 -20.11 -0.16
N LEU A 99 0.07 -18.88 -0.18
CA LEU A 99 0.80 -17.62 -0.38
C LEU A 99 1.68 -17.62 -1.63
N THR A 100 1.33 -18.42 -2.64
CA THR A 100 2.05 -18.47 -3.92
C THR A 100 1.60 -17.33 -4.82
N MET A 101 2.55 -16.63 -5.43
CA MET A 101 2.23 -15.53 -6.35
C MET A 101 1.55 -16.05 -7.62
N ARG A 102 0.34 -15.53 -7.89
CA ARG A 102 -0.35 -15.72 -9.17
C ARG A 102 0.02 -14.65 -10.18
N ARG A 103 0.03 -13.39 -9.76
CA ARG A 103 0.28 -12.25 -10.64
C ARG A 103 0.95 -11.10 -9.89
N SER A 104 1.69 -10.29 -10.63
CA SER A 104 2.11 -8.97 -10.17
C SER A 104 2.09 -7.96 -11.31
N PHE A 105 1.89 -6.68 -11.00
CA PHE A 105 1.94 -5.61 -11.99
C PHE A 105 2.25 -4.26 -11.33
N ARG A 106 2.73 -3.31 -12.13
CA ARG A 106 3.02 -1.95 -11.69
C ARG A 106 1.79 -1.05 -11.77
N VAL A 107 1.70 -0.16 -10.79
CA VAL A 107 0.75 0.96 -10.77
C VAL A 107 1.53 2.29 -10.79
N PRO A 108 0.95 3.41 -11.26
CA PRO A 108 1.76 4.63 -11.45
C PRO A 108 2.21 5.34 -10.17
N LYS A 109 1.46 5.18 -9.08
CA LYS A 109 1.77 5.72 -7.75
C LYS A 109 1.55 4.65 -6.69
N ALA A 110 2.15 4.86 -5.52
CA ALA A 110 2.09 3.88 -4.45
C ALA A 110 0.63 3.66 -4.02
N PRO A 111 0.15 2.40 -3.96
CA PRO A 111 -1.18 2.07 -3.47
C PRO A 111 -1.41 2.56 -2.05
N THR A 112 -2.63 3.01 -1.78
CA THR A 112 -3.12 3.45 -0.47
C THR A 112 -4.28 2.59 0.01
N SER A 113 -5.07 2.06 -0.93
CA SER A 113 -6.15 1.13 -0.67
C SER A 113 -6.27 0.13 -1.82
N ILE A 114 -6.79 -1.04 -1.51
CA ILE A 114 -7.06 -2.09 -2.49
C ILE A 114 -8.32 -2.88 -2.07
N THR A 115 -9.19 -3.19 -3.02
CA THR A 115 -10.35 -4.08 -2.81
C THR A 115 -10.59 -4.91 -4.06
N PHE A 116 -11.16 -6.10 -3.92
CA PHE A 116 -11.75 -6.83 -5.05
C PHE A 116 -13.10 -6.20 -5.42
N ASP A 117 -13.50 -6.35 -6.68
CA ASP A 117 -14.87 -6.09 -7.09
C ASP A 117 -15.80 -7.26 -6.73
N LYS A 118 -17.10 -7.12 -7.02
CA LYS A 118 -18.14 -8.04 -6.55
C LYS A 118 -17.93 -9.51 -6.99
N ASP A 119 -17.34 -9.73 -8.15
CA ASP A 119 -17.16 -11.06 -8.75
C ASP A 119 -15.70 -11.54 -8.70
N ASP A 120 -14.83 -10.86 -7.95
CA ASP A 120 -13.40 -11.11 -7.83
C ASP A 120 -12.63 -11.09 -9.17
N SER A 121 -13.22 -10.54 -10.24
CA SER A 121 -12.62 -10.50 -11.56
C SER A 121 -11.62 -9.34 -11.71
N HIS A 122 -11.76 -8.31 -10.87
CA HIS A 122 -10.87 -7.16 -10.84
C HIS A 122 -10.50 -6.75 -9.41
N ILE A 123 -9.43 -6.00 -9.32
CA ILE A 123 -9.05 -5.25 -8.12
C ILE A 123 -9.10 -3.76 -8.41
N VAL A 124 -9.65 -3.03 -7.46
CA VAL A 124 -9.74 -1.57 -7.45
C VAL A 124 -8.64 -1.06 -6.53
N VAL A 125 -7.76 -0.21 -7.05
CA VAL A 125 -6.58 0.31 -6.34
C VAL A 125 -6.68 1.82 -6.25
N GLY A 126 -6.75 2.34 -5.02
CA GLY A 126 -6.51 3.75 -4.74
C GLY A 126 -5.02 4.03 -4.60
N ASP A 127 -4.55 5.15 -5.12
CA ASP A 127 -3.13 5.54 -5.08
C ASP A 127 -2.90 6.90 -4.39
N ARG A 128 -1.64 7.16 -4.02
CA ARG A 128 -1.23 8.41 -3.35
C ARG A 128 -1.44 9.70 -4.16
N ALA A 129 -1.75 9.63 -5.46
CA ALA A 129 -2.14 10.81 -6.22
C ALA A 129 -3.65 11.11 -6.10
N GLY A 130 -4.41 10.27 -5.41
CA GLY A 130 -5.86 10.36 -5.31
C GLY A 130 -6.56 9.74 -6.51
N HIS A 131 -5.88 8.90 -7.30
CA HIS A 131 -6.55 8.16 -8.37
C HIS A 131 -7.01 6.81 -7.86
N VAL A 132 -8.19 6.40 -8.29
CA VAL A 132 -8.66 5.01 -8.20
C VAL A 132 -8.65 4.38 -9.60
N ARG A 133 -8.27 3.10 -9.67
CA ARG A 133 -8.12 2.37 -10.95
C ARG A 133 -8.50 0.92 -10.78
N ARG A 134 -9.15 0.33 -11.78
CA ARG A 134 -9.60 -1.06 -11.78
C ARG A 134 -8.73 -1.92 -12.70
N TYR A 135 -8.01 -2.87 -12.14
CA TYR A 135 -7.16 -3.81 -12.86
C TYR A 135 -7.79 -5.19 -12.81
N THR A 136 -7.81 -5.89 -13.94
CA THR A 136 -8.20 -7.31 -14.00
C THR A 136 -7.32 -8.15 -13.07
N VAL A 137 -7.88 -9.17 -12.43
CA VAL A 137 -7.12 -10.16 -11.63
C VAL A 137 -6.35 -11.08 -12.56
N GLU A 138 -7.03 -11.65 -13.55
CA GLU A 138 -6.43 -12.47 -14.61
C GLU A 138 -5.79 -11.61 -15.71
N PRO A 139 -4.76 -12.11 -16.43
CA PRO A 139 -4.15 -11.38 -17.53
C PRO A 139 -5.20 -10.95 -18.55
N SER A 140 -5.35 -9.64 -18.74
CA SER A 140 -6.28 -9.04 -19.70
C SER A 140 -5.71 -7.72 -20.19
N GLU A 141 -5.95 -7.42 -21.47
CA GLU A 141 -5.44 -6.23 -22.14
C GLU A 141 -6.23 -4.96 -21.81
N LYS A 142 -7.33 -5.06 -21.04
CA LYS A 142 -8.23 -3.93 -20.75
C LYS A 142 -8.24 -3.60 -19.25
N CYS A 143 -7.88 -2.36 -18.91
CA CYS A 143 -7.97 -1.79 -17.55
C CYS A 143 -9.11 -0.75 -17.54
N GLY A 144 -10.04 -0.88 -16.59
CA GLY A 144 -11.15 0.06 -16.41
C GLY A 144 -10.75 1.22 -15.50
N TYR A 145 -11.15 2.44 -15.84
CA TYR A 145 -10.84 3.65 -15.07
C TYR A 145 -12.08 4.14 -14.30
N MET A 146 -11.95 4.38 -13.00
CA MET A 146 -13.00 4.98 -12.16
C MET A 146 -12.35 5.72 -11.00
N ASP A 147 -12.64 7.02 -10.85
CA ASP A 147 -12.03 7.90 -9.85
C ASP A 147 -12.89 7.97 -8.58
N MET A 148 -12.29 7.76 -7.40
CA MET A 148 -12.92 7.98 -6.10
C MET A 148 -11.84 8.46 -5.11
N ASN A 149 -12.14 9.50 -4.35
CA ASN A 149 -11.22 10.08 -3.37
C ASN A 149 -11.76 9.90 -1.95
N GLY A 150 -10.88 9.63 -0.99
CA GLY A 150 -11.23 9.58 0.43
C GLY A 150 -10.00 9.31 1.29
N GLY A 151 -9.44 10.36 1.89
CA GLY A 151 -8.34 10.30 2.86
C GLY A 151 -8.53 11.26 4.03
N ASP A 152 -9.71 11.87 4.14
CA ASP A 152 -10.05 12.82 5.19
C ASP A 152 -10.66 12.06 6.38
N SER A 153 -10.66 12.65 7.58
CA SER A 153 -11.20 12.01 8.80
C SER A 153 -12.73 11.91 8.82
N ILE A 154 -13.32 11.69 7.65
CA ILE A 154 -14.75 11.64 7.35
C ILE A 154 -15.00 10.34 6.58
N VAL A 155 -16.09 9.66 6.91
CA VAL A 155 -16.60 8.51 6.18
C VAL A 155 -17.67 8.98 5.20
N ILE A 156 -17.57 8.58 3.94
CA ILE A 156 -18.52 8.95 2.89
C ILE A 156 -19.06 7.66 2.25
N GLU A 157 -20.37 7.57 2.16
CA GLU A 157 -21.07 6.54 1.38
C GLU A 157 -21.26 7.04 -0.04
N TRP A 158 -20.91 6.23 -1.02
CA TRP A 158 -21.03 6.55 -2.44
C TRP A 158 -22.03 5.62 -3.11
N ASP A 159 -22.87 6.19 -3.96
CA ASP A 159 -23.63 5.42 -4.94
C ASP A 159 -22.71 5.10 -6.12
N MET A 160 -22.47 3.81 -6.32
CA MET A 160 -21.59 3.30 -7.36
C MET A 160 -22.13 3.52 -8.78
N GLU A 161 -23.45 3.59 -8.95
CA GLU A 161 -24.06 3.77 -10.28
C GLU A 161 -23.97 5.23 -10.72
N SER A 162 -24.34 6.18 -9.84
CA SER A 162 -24.29 7.60 -10.17
C SER A 162 -22.94 8.27 -9.90
N GLY A 163 -22.07 7.64 -9.09
CA GLY A 163 -20.82 8.21 -8.62
C GLY A 163 -21.00 9.40 -7.67
N LYS A 164 -22.17 9.53 -7.03
CA LYS A 164 -22.49 10.63 -6.10
C LYS A 164 -22.41 10.17 -4.65
N ALA A 165 -21.99 11.09 -3.77
CA ALA A 165 -22.05 10.86 -2.33
C ALA A 165 -23.53 10.81 -1.88
N VAL A 166 -23.88 9.74 -1.17
CA VAL A 166 -25.22 9.47 -0.64
C VAL A 166 -25.34 10.01 0.78
N SER A 167 -24.33 9.75 1.60
CA SER A 167 -24.27 10.19 3.00
C SER A 167 -22.82 10.43 3.42
N GLN A 168 -22.63 11.20 4.50
CA GLN A 168 -21.31 11.47 5.07
C GLN A 168 -21.39 11.60 6.59
N SER A 169 -20.34 11.16 7.28
CA SER A 169 -20.19 11.40 8.71
C SER A 169 -19.76 12.84 8.99
N GLY A 170 -19.81 13.24 10.26
CA GLY A 170 -19.01 14.37 10.73
C GLY A 170 -17.51 14.04 10.72
N LYS A 171 -16.67 15.03 11.03
CA LYS A 171 -15.25 14.82 11.29
C LYS A 171 -15.11 13.92 12.53
N LEU A 172 -14.50 12.74 12.37
CA LEU A 172 -14.39 11.74 13.43
C LEU A 172 -13.22 12.01 14.38
N ASP A 173 -12.06 12.38 13.82
CA ASP A 173 -10.83 12.67 14.57
C ASP A 173 -10.00 13.73 13.82
N GLU A 174 -8.93 14.23 14.45
CA GLU A 174 -7.89 15.02 13.79
C GLU A 174 -7.03 14.15 12.88
N GLN A 175 -6.89 12.87 13.21
CA GLN A 175 -6.18 11.91 12.38
C GLN A 175 -7.10 11.34 11.28
N PRO A 176 -6.59 11.08 10.07
CA PRO A 176 -7.38 10.51 9.00
C PRO A 176 -7.88 9.10 9.34
N VAL A 177 -9.05 8.75 8.80
CA VAL A 177 -9.59 7.40 8.91
C VAL A 177 -8.69 6.45 8.12
N ARG A 178 -8.23 5.39 8.79
CA ARG A 178 -7.26 4.43 8.24
C ARG A 178 -7.92 3.21 7.65
N ARG A 179 -8.96 2.74 8.35
CA ARG A 179 -9.71 1.54 8.02
C ARG A 179 -11.15 1.75 8.36
N ILE A 180 -12.01 1.23 7.50
CA ILE A 180 -13.44 1.14 7.71
C ILE A 180 -13.80 -0.32 7.51
N ILE A 181 -14.61 -0.86 8.41
CA ILE A 181 -15.28 -2.15 8.24
C ILE A 181 -16.78 -1.96 8.48
N VAL A 182 -17.58 -2.76 7.79
CA VAL A 182 -19.02 -2.85 8.02
C VAL A 182 -19.28 -4.16 8.76
N ILE A 183 -19.95 -4.07 9.90
CA ILE A 183 -20.34 -5.22 10.71
C ILE A 183 -21.85 -5.37 10.60
N GLU A 184 -22.29 -6.40 9.87
CA GLU A 184 -23.70 -6.77 9.78
C GLU A 184 -24.14 -7.49 11.06
N LYS A 185 -25.36 -7.19 11.49
CA LYS A 185 -26.04 -7.85 12.60
C LYS A 185 -27.13 -8.77 12.08
N VAL A 186 -27.57 -9.67 12.95
CA VAL A 186 -28.62 -10.66 12.69
C VAL A 186 -29.96 -10.03 12.30
N ASP A 187 -30.20 -8.77 12.69
CA ASP A 187 -31.44 -8.03 12.46
C ASP A 187 -31.42 -7.15 11.19
N GLU A 188 -30.54 -7.44 10.22
CA GLU A 188 -30.33 -6.64 9.00
C GLU A 188 -29.89 -5.18 9.28
N THR A 189 -29.51 -4.87 10.52
CA THR A 189 -28.81 -3.62 10.84
C THR A 189 -27.32 -3.81 10.67
N PHE A 190 -26.60 -2.73 10.42
CA PHE A 190 -25.15 -2.77 10.39
C PHE A 190 -24.56 -1.58 11.15
N PHE A 191 -23.34 -1.78 11.62
CA PHE A 191 -22.50 -0.70 12.12
C PHE A 191 -21.30 -0.51 11.22
N VAL A 192 -20.87 0.74 11.10
CA VAL A 192 -19.61 1.08 10.43
C VAL A 192 -18.59 1.37 11.52
N VAL A 193 -17.50 0.60 11.55
CA VAL A 193 -16.40 0.84 12.48
C VAL A 193 -15.26 1.50 11.72
N ALA A 194 -14.88 2.71 12.14
CA ALA A 194 -13.80 3.48 11.56
C ALA A 194 -12.65 3.62 12.56
N ALA A 195 -11.44 3.21 12.15
CA ALA A 195 -10.22 3.40 12.91
C ALA A 195 -9.55 4.72 12.53
N ALA A 196 -9.43 5.66 13.48
CA ALA A 196 -8.73 6.92 13.31
C ALA A 196 -7.78 7.14 14.50
N GLY A 197 -6.48 7.15 14.22
CA GLY A 197 -5.45 7.25 15.26
C GLY A 197 -5.55 6.13 16.32
N PRO A 198 -5.67 6.47 17.62
CA PRO A 198 -5.88 5.49 18.69
C PRO A 198 -7.37 5.26 19.02
N THR A 199 -8.30 5.69 18.15
CA THR A 199 -9.73 5.67 18.42
C THR A 199 -10.47 4.79 17.41
N LEU A 200 -11.35 3.93 17.90
CA LEU A 200 -12.36 3.24 17.11
C LEU A 200 -13.68 3.99 17.22
N HIS A 201 -14.20 4.50 16.12
CA HIS A 201 -15.51 5.13 16.05
C HIS A 201 -16.52 4.13 15.52
N VAL A 202 -17.62 3.95 16.24
CA VAL A 202 -18.75 3.12 15.80
C VAL A 202 -19.84 4.05 15.32
N LEU A 203 -20.23 3.90 14.06
CA LEU A 203 -21.26 4.68 13.40
C LEU A 203 -22.48 3.81 13.10
N ASP A 204 -23.66 4.42 13.11
CA ASP A 204 -24.89 3.79 12.66
C ASP A 204 -25.01 3.76 11.12
N LYS A 205 -26.11 3.20 10.61
CA LYS A 205 -26.44 3.16 9.18
C LYS A 205 -26.60 4.54 8.50
N ARG A 206 -26.68 5.62 9.29
CA ARG A 206 -26.74 7.01 8.80
C ARG A 206 -25.39 7.72 8.97
N LEU A 207 -24.33 6.96 9.26
CA LEU A 207 -22.98 7.45 9.56
C LEU A 207 -22.92 8.42 10.75
N GLN A 208 -23.87 8.31 11.69
CA GLN A 208 -23.85 9.07 12.94
C GLN A 208 -23.07 8.32 14.01
N SER A 209 -22.23 9.04 14.76
CA SER A 209 -21.43 8.46 15.85
C SER A 209 -22.33 7.92 16.95
N VAL A 210 -22.25 6.62 17.19
CA VAL A 210 -22.95 5.91 18.27
C VAL A 210 -22.07 5.89 19.51
N THR A 211 -20.80 5.51 19.34
CA THR A 211 -19.82 5.46 20.42
C THR A 211 -18.40 5.57 19.88
N SER A 212 -17.43 5.79 20.75
CA SER A 212 -16.02 5.80 20.40
C SER A 212 -15.20 5.15 21.51
N ILE A 213 -14.29 4.27 21.13
CA ILE A 213 -13.46 3.49 22.05
C ILE A 213 -12.01 3.93 21.82
N LYS A 214 -11.42 4.55 22.83
CA LYS A 214 -10.02 4.96 22.81
C LYS A 214 -9.15 3.84 23.35
N ILE A 215 -8.13 3.46 22.61
CA ILE A 215 -7.12 2.50 23.04
C ILE A 215 -5.78 3.19 23.31
N SER A 216 -4.87 2.48 23.96
CA SER A 216 -3.55 3.04 24.37
C SER A 216 -2.56 3.18 23.21
N GLN A 217 -2.85 2.56 22.06
CA GLN A 217 -1.91 2.45 20.94
C GLN A 217 -2.54 2.96 19.65
N THR A 218 -1.71 3.41 18.70
CA THR A 218 -2.20 3.76 17.36
C THR A 218 -2.63 2.50 16.62
N ILE A 219 -3.85 2.52 16.09
CA ILE A 219 -4.42 1.46 15.29
C ILE A 219 -3.83 1.54 13.89
N MET A 220 -3.28 0.43 13.40
CA MET A 220 -2.81 0.34 12.02
C MET A 220 -3.90 -0.21 11.10
N ASP A 221 -4.63 -1.22 11.56
CA ASP A 221 -5.74 -1.83 10.83
C ASP A 221 -6.69 -2.56 11.80
N ILE A 222 -7.87 -2.94 11.30
CA ILE A 222 -8.88 -3.72 12.03
C ILE A 222 -9.52 -4.78 11.11
N ALA A 223 -9.89 -5.91 11.71
CA ALA A 223 -10.67 -6.99 11.11
C ALA A 223 -11.72 -7.50 12.09
N PHE A 224 -12.84 -8.02 11.56
CA PHE A 224 -13.85 -8.69 12.36
C PHE A 224 -13.67 -10.20 12.20
N VAL A 225 -13.42 -10.90 13.30
CA VAL A 225 -13.03 -12.32 13.35
C VAL A 225 -13.90 -13.01 14.40
N ASP A 226 -14.67 -14.02 13.98
CA ASP A 226 -15.51 -14.85 14.88
C ASP A 226 -16.37 -14.03 15.86
N GLY A 227 -17.01 -12.96 15.38
CA GLY A 227 -17.87 -12.10 16.20
C GLY A 227 -17.12 -11.06 17.03
N SER A 228 -15.79 -11.01 16.95
CA SER A 228 -14.93 -10.11 17.72
C SER A 228 -14.15 -9.16 16.83
N LEU A 229 -13.93 -7.94 17.31
CA LEU A 229 -13.13 -6.95 16.59
C LEU A 229 -11.66 -7.10 16.97
N ILE A 230 -10.82 -7.47 16.01
CA ILE A 230 -9.37 -7.57 16.19
C ILE A 230 -8.71 -6.38 15.51
N GLY A 231 -8.00 -5.58 16.29
CA GLY A 231 -7.12 -4.54 15.76
C GLY A 231 -5.67 -5.01 15.70
N VAL A 232 -4.86 -4.33 14.89
CA VAL A 232 -3.41 -4.53 14.86
C VAL A 232 -2.69 -3.20 15.09
N SER A 233 -1.64 -3.24 15.91
CA SER A 233 -0.74 -2.13 16.19
C SER A 233 0.71 -2.52 15.90
N LYS A 234 1.66 -1.62 16.20
CA LYS A 234 3.10 -1.93 16.14
C LYS A 234 3.55 -3.04 17.10
N PHE A 235 2.77 -3.28 18.16
CA PHE A 235 3.13 -4.22 19.22
C PHE A 235 2.44 -5.57 19.08
N GLY A 236 1.46 -5.68 18.20
CA GLY A 236 0.73 -6.93 17.97
C GLY A 236 -0.74 -6.70 17.64
N PRO A 237 -1.46 -7.80 17.37
CA PRO A 237 -2.90 -7.83 17.35
C PRO A 237 -3.48 -7.71 18.77
N PHE A 238 -4.68 -7.14 18.88
CA PHE A 238 -5.42 -6.98 20.13
C PHE A 238 -6.93 -7.13 19.86
N ASP A 239 -7.66 -7.64 20.85
CA ASP A 239 -9.11 -7.95 20.77
C ASP A 239 -10.02 -6.83 21.35
N GLY A 240 -9.44 -5.67 21.65
CA GLY A 240 -10.13 -4.54 22.27
C GLY A 240 -10.28 -4.62 23.80
N THR A 241 -9.96 -5.75 24.44
CA THR A 241 -10.08 -5.95 25.90
C THR A 241 -8.76 -5.87 26.66
N SER A 242 -7.66 -5.54 25.98
CA SER A 242 -6.30 -5.33 26.53
C SER A 242 -5.49 -6.60 26.77
N SER A 243 -6.02 -7.80 26.51
CA SER A 243 -5.24 -9.04 26.42
C SER A 243 -4.32 -8.95 25.20
N ALA A 244 -3.01 -8.94 25.45
CA ALA A 244 -2.03 -9.06 24.37
C ALA A 244 -2.01 -10.52 23.89
N ILE A 245 -2.35 -10.74 22.63
CA ILE A 245 -2.18 -12.04 21.98
C ILE A 245 -0.68 -12.31 21.87
N GLU A 246 -0.21 -13.47 22.33
CA GLU A 246 1.19 -13.86 22.20
C GLU A 246 1.52 -14.07 20.72
N ILE A 247 2.52 -13.34 20.22
CA ILE A 247 2.91 -13.39 18.80
C ILE A 247 4.32 -13.95 18.59
N PRO A 248 4.52 -14.76 17.54
CA PRO A 248 5.85 -15.18 17.08
C PRO A 248 6.78 -13.99 16.82
N ASN A 249 8.06 -14.17 17.10
CA ASN A 249 9.06 -13.11 16.98
C ASN A 249 9.14 -12.56 15.54
N GLU A 250 8.93 -13.39 14.52
CA GLU A 250 8.94 -12.96 13.12
C GLU A 250 7.84 -11.95 12.81
N ILE A 251 6.64 -12.16 13.36
CA ILE A 251 5.52 -11.22 13.25
C ILE A 251 5.84 -9.95 14.02
N TYR A 252 6.34 -10.07 15.27
CA TYR A 252 6.70 -8.92 16.09
C TYR A 252 7.74 -8.02 15.40
N GLN A 253 8.81 -8.59 14.86
CA GLN A 253 9.83 -7.84 14.13
C GLN A 253 9.24 -7.18 12.87
N ALA A 254 8.38 -7.86 12.12
CA ALA A 254 7.74 -7.28 10.95
C ALA A 254 6.81 -6.11 11.31
N LEU A 255 6.10 -6.19 12.45
CA LEU A 255 5.25 -5.11 12.96
C LEU A 255 6.09 -3.91 13.43
N LEU A 256 7.20 -4.14 14.14
CA LEU A 256 8.12 -3.06 14.54
C LEU A 256 8.71 -2.30 13.34
N LEU A 257 9.04 -3.04 12.27
CA LEU A 257 9.56 -2.47 11.02
C LEU A 257 8.47 -1.81 10.15
N SER A 258 7.19 -2.01 10.50
CA SER A 258 6.08 -1.46 9.73
C SER A 258 6.01 0.06 9.87
N LYS A 259 6.18 0.75 8.74
CA LYS A 259 6.04 2.20 8.67
C LYS A 259 4.59 2.60 8.48
N ASP A 260 4.20 3.71 9.08
CA ASP A 260 2.90 4.32 8.86
C ASP A 260 2.87 4.97 7.46
N PRO A 261 2.02 4.50 6.53
CA PRO A 261 2.01 5.02 5.18
C PRO A 261 1.28 6.38 5.06
N ILE A 262 0.60 6.81 6.13
CA ILE A 262 -0.34 7.94 6.13
C ILE A 262 0.33 9.27 6.48
N SER A 263 1.58 9.25 6.96
CA SER A 263 2.25 10.44 7.53
C SER A 263 2.38 11.67 6.60
N ASN A 264 2.05 11.57 5.31
CA ASN A 264 2.17 12.66 4.33
C ASN A 264 0.99 12.75 3.35
N TYR A 265 -0.27 12.56 3.76
CA TYR A 265 -1.42 12.85 2.89
C TYR A 265 -1.70 14.34 2.69
N PHE A 266 -1.06 15.22 3.46
CA PHE A 266 -0.92 16.59 3.01
C PHE A 266 -0.21 16.54 1.66
N LYS A 267 -0.97 16.78 0.57
CA LYS A 267 -0.37 17.35 -0.63
C LYS A 267 0.48 18.49 -0.08
N ASN A 268 1.79 18.37 -0.21
CA ASN A 268 2.65 19.54 -0.15
C ASN A 268 2.21 20.37 -1.37
N VAL A 269 1.09 21.10 -1.20
CA VAL A 269 0.49 21.94 -2.20
C VAL A 269 1.62 22.86 -2.62
N VAL A 270 1.76 23.01 -3.93
CA VAL A 270 2.93 23.59 -4.60
C VAL A 270 3.47 24.83 -3.87
N HIS A 271 2.59 25.63 -3.24
CA HIS A 271 2.93 26.79 -2.41
C HIS A 271 3.96 26.55 -1.29
N GLN A 272 3.93 25.44 -0.55
CA GLN A 272 4.89 25.18 0.54
C GLN A 272 6.22 24.57 0.05
N ASN A 273 6.24 23.94 -1.13
CA ASN A 273 7.42 23.30 -1.70
C ASN A 273 7.92 23.96 -2.98
N THR A 274 7.47 25.19 -3.26
CA THR A 274 7.82 25.91 -4.50
C THR A 274 9.33 26.08 -4.62
N LEU A 275 9.99 26.45 -3.52
CA LEU A 275 11.44 26.65 -3.46
C LEU A 275 12.20 25.34 -3.70
N ASP A 276 11.78 24.25 -3.06
CA ASP A 276 12.41 22.92 -3.25
C ASP A 276 12.12 22.31 -4.61
N TYR A 277 10.98 22.62 -5.22
CA TYR A 277 10.68 22.27 -6.60
C TYR A 277 11.59 23.05 -7.57
N TYR A 278 11.72 24.37 -7.41
CA TYR A 278 12.61 25.17 -8.24
C TYR A 278 14.08 24.79 -8.05
N LYS A 279 14.49 24.45 -6.83
CA LYS A 279 15.85 23.98 -6.53
C LYS A 279 16.16 22.66 -7.25
N ARG A 280 15.28 21.66 -7.14
CA ARG A 280 15.42 20.38 -7.87
C ARG A 280 15.37 20.57 -9.39
N LYS A 281 14.53 21.49 -9.89
CA LYS A 281 14.45 21.79 -11.32
C LYS A 281 15.71 22.49 -11.83
N ALA A 282 16.28 23.42 -11.05
CA ALA A 282 17.53 24.10 -11.37
C ALA A 282 18.72 23.14 -11.35
N GLU A 283 18.80 22.24 -10.37
CA GLU A 283 19.83 21.18 -10.30
C GLU A 283 19.73 20.22 -11.51
N LYS A 284 18.51 19.87 -11.91
CA LYS A 284 18.29 19.02 -13.09
C LYS A 284 18.68 19.73 -14.40
N LEU A 285 18.39 21.03 -14.52
CA LEU A 285 18.84 21.84 -15.67
C LEU A 285 20.37 22.05 -15.66
N GLY A 286 20.96 22.22 -14.49
CA GLY A 286 22.41 22.36 -14.30
C GLY A 286 23.16 21.09 -14.72
N SER A 287 22.71 19.93 -14.24
CA SER A 287 23.29 18.63 -14.61
C SER A 287 23.16 18.33 -16.11
N ILE A 288 22.03 18.69 -16.74
CA ILE A 288 21.87 18.58 -18.21
C ILE A 288 22.87 19.49 -18.94
N LYS A 289 23.07 20.74 -18.50
CA LYS A 289 24.05 21.67 -19.11
C LYS A 289 25.49 21.18 -18.94
N VAL A 290 25.84 20.61 -17.78
CA VAL A 290 27.17 20.03 -17.53
C VAL A 290 27.39 18.79 -18.41
N ASN A 291 26.39 17.92 -18.55
CA ASN A 291 26.47 16.74 -19.43
C ASN A 291 26.57 17.14 -20.91
N LEU A 292 25.84 18.16 -21.36
CA LEU A 292 25.97 18.68 -22.73
C LEU A 292 27.35 19.32 -22.97
N LYS A 293 27.92 20.05 -22.00
CA LYS A 293 29.29 20.57 -22.10
C LYS A 293 30.34 19.46 -22.14
N ARG A 294 30.18 18.41 -21.33
CA ARG A 294 31.06 17.23 -21.35
C ARG A 294 31.00 16.50 -22.69
N LYS A 295 29.79 16.27 -23.24
CA LYS A 295 29.60 15.65 -24.56
C LYS A 295 30.21 16.49 -25.69
N ARG A 296 30.07 17.82 -25.67
CA ARG A 296 30.71 18.71 -26.65
C ARG A 296 32.25 18.70 -26.56
N LYS A 297 32.80 18.68 -25.34
CA LYS A 297 34.26 18.62 -25.15
C LYS A 297 34.85 17.29 -25.63
N ALA A 298 34.14 16.19 -25.38
CA ALA A 298 34.54 14.86 -25.90
C ALA A 298 34.47 14.78 -27.43
N ALA A 299 33.43 15.37 -28.05
CA ALA A 299 33.31 15.41 -29.51
C ALA A 299 34.41 16.24 -30.19
N ASN A 300 34.80 17.38 -29.60
CA ASN A 300 35.90 18.19 -30.12
C ASN A 300 37.26 17.49 -29.99
N LEU A 301 37.51 16.79 -28.88
CA LEU A 301 38.74 15.99 -28.70
C LEU A 301 38.82 14.81 -29.69
N LEU A 302 37.69 14.20 -30.04
CA LEU A 302 37.63 13.14 -31.06
C LEU A 302 37.91 13.69 -32.48
N GLY A 303 37.44 14.89 -32.79
CA GLY A 303 37.74 15.56 -34.07
C GLY A 303 39.22 15.92 -34.21
N GLU A 304 39.86 16.42 -33.15
CA GLU A 304 41.30 16.73 -33.16
C GLU A 304 42.17 15.48 -33.32
N VAL A 305 41.79 14.35 -32.73
CA VAL A 305 42.50 13.07 -32.87
C VAL A 305 42.30 12.43 -34.26
N GLU A 306 41.16 12.64 -34.91
CA GLU A 306 40.94 12.20 -36.29
C GLU A 306 41.68 13.05 -37.32
N ASP A 307 41.83 14.35 -37.07
CA ASP A 307 42.62 15.24 -37.91
C ASP A 307 44.13 14.94 -37.79
N GLU A 308 44.66 14.65 -36.60
CA GLU A 308 46.07 14.22 -36.44
C GLU A 308 46.38 12.91 -37.18
N LYS A 309 45.44 11.96 -37.23
CA LYS A 309 45.60 10.69 -37.97
C LYS A 309 45.54 10.83 -39.49
N ARG A 310 45.09 11.97 -40.02
CA ARG A 310 45.11 12.25 -41.47
C ARG A 310 46.42 12.88 -41.95
N PHE A 311 47.29 13.29 -41.03
CA PHE A 311 48.58 13.93 -41.33
C PHE A 311 49.82 13.08 -40.99
N THR A 312 49.63 11.79 -40.67
CA THR A 312 50.68 10.75 -40.57
C THR A 312 50.43 9.65 -41.57
#